data_AF-A0A060BYW8-F1
#
_entry.id   AF-A0A060BYW8-F1
#
_cell.length_a   1.000
_cell.length_b   1.000
_cell.length_c   1.000
_cell.angle_alpha   90.00
_cell.angle_beta   90.00
_cell.angle_gamma   90.00
#
_symmetry.space_group_name_H-M   'P 1'
#
loop_
_entity.id
_entity.type
_entity.pdbx_description
1 polymer ?
#
loop_
_entity_poly.entity_id
_entity_poly.type
_entity_poly.pdbx_seq_one_letter_code
_entity_poly.pdbx_strand_id
1 'polypeptide(L)'
;MDGKEVLPREGRLAAKCSWIHFEGVNEKTAVGYYFPGTSAVNLLRETREGSWTDINVCPEGLLRRSYFTLWTDHGKNPSDATYAYVLLPGRNVSETEQYAKEPTTEILINSPKVQAVHHKSENVTGWNFWDAS
;
A
#
# COMPACT_ATOMS: atom_id res chain seq x y z
N MET A 1 -6.93 -6.23 -8.22
CA MET A 1 -5.60 -6.83 -8.02
C MET A 1 -5.18 -7.44 -9.33
N ASP A 2 -4.09 -6.97 -9.93
CA ASP A 2 -3.60 -7.44 -11.25
C ASP A 2 -4.72 -7.60 -12.30
N GLY A 3 -5.59 -6.58 -12.39
CA GLY A 3 -6.71 -6.51 -13.34
C GLY A 3 -7.95 -7.33 -12.96
N LYS A 4 -7.90 -8.11 -11.88
CA LYS A 4 -9.02 -8.92 -11.40
C LYS A 4 -9.63 -8.34 -10.13
N GLU A 5 -10.97 -8.27 -10.07
CA GLU A 5 -11.67 -7.94 -8.85
C GLU A 5 -11.41 -9.01 -7.79
N VAL A 6 -11.06 -8.56 -6.58
CA VAL A 6 -10.85 -9.43 -5.42
C VAL A 6 -11.48 -8.78 -4.20
N LEU A 7 -11.99 -9.61 -3.28
CA LEU A 7 -12.54 -9.17 -2.00
C LEU A 7 -13.65 -8.08 -2.12
N PRO A 8 -14.74 -8.33 -2.89
CA PRO A 8 -15.82 -7.35 -3.10
C PRO A 8 -16.66 -7.08 -1.85
N ARG A 9 -16.54 -7.92 -0.82
CA ARG A 9 -17.21 -7.82 0.48
C ARG A 9 -16.21 -8.05 1.61
N GLU A 10 -16.68 -7.96 2.86
CA GLU A 10 -15.87 -8.29 4.03
C GLU A 10 -15.23 -9.68 3.92
N GLY A 11 -13.99 -9.79 4.40
CA GLY A 11 -13.19 -10.99 4.34
C GLY A 11 -11.69 -10.68 4.34
N ARG A 12 -10.89 -11.74 4.25
CA ARG A 12 -9.42 -11.66 4.20
C ARG A 12 -8.89 -12.40 2.99
N LEU A 13 -7.84 -11.87 2.38
CA LEU A 13 -7.12 -12.48 1.26
C LEU A 13 -5.62 -12.34 1.48
N ALA A 14 -4.89 -13.43 1.33
CA ALA A 14 -3.43 -13.41 1.15
C ALA A 14 -3.11 -13.76 -0.30
N ALA A 15 -2.31 -12.93 -0.96
CA ALA A 15 -2.01 -13.09 -2.38
C ALA A 15 -0.62 -12.53 -2.73
N LYS A 16 -0.14 -12.88 -3.91
CA LYS A 16 1.00 -12.21 -4.55
C LYS A 16 0.48 -11.41 -5.74
N CYS A 17 0.89 -10.15 -5.85
CA CYS A 17 0.46 -9.28 -6.94
C CYS A 17 1.49 -8.21 -7.27
N SER A 18 1.37 -7.63 -8.46
CA SER A 18 2.17 -6.48 -8.90
C SER A 18 1.45 -5.15 -8.62
N TRP A 19 0.12 -5.14 -8.56
CA TRP A 19 -0.64 -3.97 -8.13
C TRP A 19 -2.03 -4.29 -7.57
N ILE A 20 -2.53 -3.37 -6.75
CA ILE A 20 -3.88 -3.35 -6.20
C ILE A 20 -4.52 -2.00 -6.53
N HIS A 21 -5.82 -2.00 -6.79
CA HIS A 21 -6.61 -0.78 -6.86
C HIS A 21 -7.73 -0.87 -5.82
N PHE A 22 -7.85 0.17 -5.01
CA PHE A 22 -8.97 0.39 -4.11
C PHE A 22 -9.85 1.48 -4.73
N GLU A 23 -11.10 1.12 -5.07
CA GLU A 23 -12.01 1.99 -5.81
C GLU A 23 -12.44 3.24 -5.03
N GLY A 24 -12.45 3.17 -3.69
CA GLY A 24 -12.95 4.25 -2.85
C GLY A 24 -14.44 4.48 -3.01
N VAL A 25 -14.91 5.66 -2.57
CA VAL A 25 -16.31 6.12 -2.73
C VAL A 25 -16.49 6.81 -4.09
N ASN A 26 -15.43 7.45 -4.57
CA ASN A 26 -15.34 8.13 -5.86
C ASN A 26 -13.86 8.23 -6.27
N GLU A 27 -13.61 8.72 -7.49
CA GLU A 27 -12.28 8.86 -8.07
C GLU A 27 -11.29 9.61 -7.17
N LYS A 28 -11.72 10.62 -6.41
CA LYS A 28 -10.83 11.39 -5.50
C LYS A 28 -10.38 10.58 -4.28
N THR A 29 -11.08 9.50 -3.98
CA THR A 29 -10.80 8.58 -2.86
C THR A 29 -10.27 7.23 -3.32
N ALA A 30 -10.17 7.03 -4.64
CA ALA A 30 -9.55 5.86 -5.22
C ALA A 30 -8.03 5.91 -5.01
N VAL A 31 -7.43 4.75 -4.78
CA VAL A 31 -5.98 4.63 -4.59
C VAL A 31 -5.47 3.39 -5.31
N GLY A 32 -4.53 3.59 -6.23
CA GLY A 32 -3.68 2.52 -6.75
C GLY A 32 -2.49 2.26 -5.83
N TYR A 33 -2.10 1.00 -5.70
CA TYR A 33 -0.90 0.54 -4.99
C TYR A 33 -0.09 -0.28 -5.98
N TYR A 34 1.11 0.17 -6.31
CA TYR A 34 2.03 -0.56 -7.17
C TYR A 34 3.17 -1.16 -6.34
N PHE A 35 3.53 -2.40 -6.63
CA PHE A 35 4.63 -3.11 -6.01
C PHE A 35 5.69 -3.39 -7.08
N PRO A 36 6.88 -2.76 -7.03
CA PRO A 36 7.96 -3.06 -7.96
C PRO A 36 8.26 -4.56 -8.00
N GLY A 37 8.03 -5.19 -9.17
CA GLY A 37 8.03 -6.64 -9.33
C GLY A 37 6.73 -7.29 -8.86
N THR A 38 6.79 -8.13 -7.84
CA THR A 38 5.62 -8.79 -7.23
C THR A 38 5.82 -8.84 -5.72
N SER A 39 4.80 -8.50 -4.94
CA SER A 39 4.84 -8.55 -3.48
C SER A 39 3.79 -9.50 -2.91
N ALA A 40 4.14 -10.20 -1.84
CA ALA A 40 3.19 -10.96 -1.04
C ALA A 40 2.49 -10.02 -0.06
N VAL A 41 1.17 -9.94 -0.15
CA VAL A 41 0.35 -8.99 0.60
C VAL A 41 -0.87 -9.66 1.20
N ASN A 42 -1.33 -9.07 2.30
CA ASN A 42 -2.57 -9.42 2.96
C ASN A 42 -3.55 -8.26 2.82
N LEU A 43 -4.80 -8.59 2.50
CA LEU A 43 -5.92 -7.67 2.44
C LEU A 43 -6.96 -8.10 3.47
N LEU A 44 -7.55 -7.14 4.16
CA LEU A 44 -8.68 -7.34 5.07
C LEU A 44 -9.71 -6.23 4.80
N ARG A 45 -10.96 -6.65 4.58
CA ARG A 45 -12.11 -5.76 4.64
C ARG A 45 -12.99 -6.22 5.80
N GLU A 46 -13.24 -5.32 6.74
CA GLU A 46 -14.04 -5.61 7.92
C GLU A 46 -14.72 -4.34 8.44
N THR A 47 -15.85 -4.51 9.11
CA THR A 47 -16.44 -3.48 9.94
C THR A 47 -15.91 -3.60 11.35
N ARG A 48 -15.28 -2.54 11.84
CA ARG A 48 -14.78 -2.44 13.21
C ARG A 48 -15.74 -1.60 14.03
N GLU A 49 -15.85 -1.99 15.28
CA GLU A 49 -16.68 -1.33 16.28
C GLU A 49 -15.78 -0.82 17.41
N GLY A 50 -16.06 0.38 17.91
CA GLY A 50 -15.35 0.98 19.05
C GLY A 50 -16.03 2.24 19.54
N SER A 51 -15.57 2.79 20.66
CA SER A 51 -16.05 4.04 21.25
C SER A 51 -14.89 4.99 21.51
N TRP A 52 -15.17 6.30 21.56
CA TRP A 52 -14.19 7.27 22.05
C TRP A 52 -13.74 6.96 23.48
N THR A 53 -14.60 6.34 24.30
CA THR A 53 -14.26 5.91 25.65
C THR A 53 -13.12 4.90 25.71
N ASP A 54 -12.88 4.13 24.63
CA ASP A 54 -11.80 3.14 24.57
C ASP A 54 -10.40 3.79 24.49
N ILE A 55 -10.32 5.04 24.02
CA ILE A 55 -9.05 5.75 23.79
C ILE A 55 -8.95 7.11 24.49
N ASN A 56 -10.05 7.63 25.05
CA ASN A 56 -10.09 8.90 25.76
C ASN A 56 -11.30 8.97 26.72
N VAL A 57 -11.28 9.87 27.71
CA VAL A 57 -12.43 10.10 28.59
C VAL A 57 -13.44 11.04 27.91
N CYS A 58 -14.17 10.52 26.92
CA CYS A 58 -15.24 11.22 26.23
C CYS A 58 -16.47 10.30 26.12
N PRO A 59 -17.62 10.65 26.73
CA PRO A 59 -18.81 9.81 26.70
C PRO A 59 -19.50 9.90 25.34
N GLU A 60 -19.11 9.01 24.42
CA GLU A 60 -19.82 8.76 23.18
C GLU A 60 -20.21 7.28 23.05
N GLY A 61 -21.32 7.05 22.32
CA GLY A 61 -21.81 5.72 22.04
C GLY A 61 -20.91 4.92 21.11
N LEU A 62 -21.33 3.68 20.88
CA LEU A 62 -20.64 2.73 20.01
C LEU A 62 -20.69 3.18 18.54
N LEU A 63 -19.53 3.21 17.90
CA LEU A 63 -19.35 3.61 16.50
C LEU A 63 -18.94 2.41 15.67
N ARG A 64 -19.51 2.28 14.48
CA ARG A 64 -19.14 1.25 13.48
C ARG A 64 -18.61 1.91 12.23
N ARG A 65 -17.45 1.45 11.74
CA ARG A 65 -16.86 1.91 10.48
C ARG A 65 -16.24 0.74 9.73
N SER A 66 -16.37 0.75 8.41
CA SER A 66 -15.75 -0.25 7.55
C SER A 66 -14.36 0.20 7.12
N TYR A 67 -13.40 -0.72 7.16
CA TYR A 67 -12.01 -0.46 6.85
C TYR A 67 -11.52 -1.40 5.74
N PHE A 68 -10.60 -0.86 4.94
CA PHE A 68 -9.71 -1.64 4.08
C PHE A 68 -8.32 -1.59 4.70
N THR A 69 -7.73 -2.76 4.96
CA THR A 69 -6.37 -2.89 5.50
C THR A 69 -5.54 -3.70 4.53
N LEU A 70 -4.38 -3.15 4.15
CA LEU A 70 -3.41 -3.77 3.26
C LEU A 70 -2.05 -3.77 3.97
N TRP A 71 -1.42 -4.94 4.09
CA TRP A 71 -0.12 -5.05 4.74
C TRP A 71 0.74 -6.16 4.15
N THR A 72 2.05 -6.01 4.31
CA THR A 72 3.03 -7.08 4.09
C THR A 72 3.37 -7.70 5.44
N ASP A 73 3.42 -9.03 5.51
CA ASP A 73 3.84 -9.75 6.71
C ASP A 73 5.30 -10.21 6.54
N HIS A 74 6.21 -9.65 7.34
CA HIS A 74 7.62 -10.05 7.36
C HIS A 74 7.88 -11.29 8.22
N GLY A 75 6.87 -11.82 8.90
CA GLY A 75 6.97 -12.96 9.79
C GLY A 75 7.60 -12.62 11.14
N LYS A 76 7.89 -13.68 11.91
CA LYS A 76 8.46 -13.57 13.26
C LYS A 76 9.99 -13.51 13.19
N ASN A 77 10.61 -12.58 13.90
CA ASN A 77 12.06 -12.36 13.96
C ASN A 77 12.71 -12.21 12.57
N PRO A 78 12.26 -11.27 11.73
CA PRO A 78 12.89 -11.06 10.43
C PRO A 78 14.33 -10.54 10.58
N SER A 79 15.21 -10.93 9.67
CA SER A 79 16.53 -10.30 9.45
C SER A 79 16.50 -9.61 8.10
N ASP A 80 16.88 -8.33 8.05
CA ASP A 80 17.03 -7.55 6.82
C ASP A 80 15.81 -7.59 5.87
N ALA A 81 14.61 -7.77 6.43
CA ALA A 81 13.39 -7.77 5.64
C ALA A 81 13.13 -6.37 5.06
N THR A 82 12.70 -6.31 3.80
CA THR A 82 12.43 -5.07 3.09
C THR A 82 11.03 -5.08 2.49
N TYR A 83 10.52 -3.89 2.21
CA TYR A 83 9.31 -3.69 1.41
C TYR A 83 9.53 -2.54 0.44
N ALA A 84 8.71 -2.49 -0.60
CA ALA A 84 8.66 -1.41 -1.56
C ALA A 84 7.26 -1.31 -2.16
N TYR A 85 6.70 -0.09 -2.20
CA TYR A 85 5.44 0.18 -2.88
C TYR A 85 5.39 1.65 -3.33
N VAL A 86 4.50 1.93 -4.28
CA VAL A 86 4.15 3.28 -4.73
C VAL A 86 2.66 3.49 -4.51
N LEU A 87 2.30 4.63 -3.90
CA LEU A 87 0.91 5.08 -3.81
C LEU A 87 0.56 5.91 -5.05
N LEU A 88 -0.59 5.62 -5.64
CA LEU A 88 -1.15 6.30 -6.81
C LEU A 88 -2.54 6.85 -6.48
N PRO A 89 -2.65 7.92 -5.68
CA PRO A 89 -3.93 8.51 -5.32
C PRO A 89 -4.65 9.05 -6.55
N GLY A 90 -5.98 8.93 -6.57
CA GLY A 90 -6.82 9.52 -7.62
C GLY A 90 -6.81 8.78 -8.95
N ARG A 91 -6.05 7.67 -9.08
CA ARG A 91 -6.00 6.87 -10.30
C ARG A 91 -7.11 5.85 -10.35
N ASN A 92 -7.72 5.66 -11.52
CA ASN A 92 -8.65 4.57 -11.76
C ASN A 92 -7.90 3.23 -12.01
N VAL A 93 -8.67 2.16 -12.21
CA VAL A 93 -8.13 0.81 -12.43
C VAL A 93 -7.20 0.75 -13.65
N SER A 94 -7.61 1.35 -14.78
CA SER A 94 -6.85 1.36 -16.03
C SER A 94 -5.56 2.16 -15.92
N GLU A 95 -5.59 3.31 -15.24
CA GLU A 95 -4.40 4.14 -15.02
C GLU A 95 -3.41 3.49 -14.06
N THR A 96 -3.91 2.75 -13.06
CA THR A 96 -3.08 1.94 -12.15
C THR A 96 -2.42 0.79 -12.92
N GLU A 97 -3.17 0.10 -13.77
CA GLU A 97 -2.64 -0.96 -14.63
C GLU A 97 -1.59 -0.43 -15.61
N GLN A 98 -1.87 0.71 -16.26
CA GLN A 98 -0.93 1.34 -17.20
C GLN A 98 0.38 1.70 -16.50
N TYR A 99 0.31 2.28 -15.30
CA TYR A 99 1.51 2.57 -14.52
C TYR A 99 2.27 1.31 -14.11
N ALA A 100 1.57 0.22 -13.75
CA ALA A 100 2.23 -1.03 -13.42
C ALA A 100 2.97 -1.67 -14.61
N LYS A 101 2.49 -1.44 -15.85
CA LYS A 101 3.15 -1.87 -17.09
C LYS A 101 4.39 -1.04 -17.40
N GLU A 102 4.31 0.27 -17.18
CA GLU A 102 5.38 1.23 -17.50
C GLU A 102 5.64 2.17 -16.31
N PRO A 103 6.22 1.68 -15.20
CA PRO A 103 6.39 2.48 -14.00
C PRO A 103 7.38 3.61 -14.25
N THR A 104 7.01 4.84 -13.87
CA THR A 104 7.93 5.99 -13.93
C THR A 104 8.88 6.05 -12.75
N THR A 105 8.58 5.30 -11.67
CA THR A 105 9.40 5.19 -10.47
C THR A 105 10.27 3.95 -10.53
N GLU A 106 11.57 4.12 -10.35
CA GLU A 106 12.58 3.07 -10.34
C GLU A 106 13.33 3.08 -9.01
N ILE A 107 13.46 1.91 -8.38
CA ILE A 107 14.28 1.75 -7.18
C ILE A 107 15.72 1.50 -7.63
N LEU A 108 16.61 2.46 -7.37
CA LEU A 108 18.04 2.32 -7.67
C LEU A 108 18.74 1.45 -6.62
N ILE A 109 18.38 1.63 -5.35
CA ILE A 109 18.88 0.83 -4.23
C ILE A 109 17.87 0.82 -3.08
N ASN A 110 17.73 -0.32 -2.42
CA ASN A 110 16.98 -0.46 -1.18
C ASN A 110 17.77 -1.37 -0.23
N SER A 111 18.71 -0.77 0.50
CA SER A 111 19.62 -1.47 1.40
C SER A 111 19.65 -0.80 2.79
N PRO A 112 20.20 -1.47 3.82
CA PRO A 112 20.38 -0.85 5.14
C PRO A 112 21.29 0.39 5.13
N LYS A 113 22.17 0.54 4.13
CA LYS A 113 23.11 1.67 4.04
C LYS A 113 22.57 2.84 3.22
N VAL A 114 21.87 2.54 2.13
CA VAL A 114 21.35 3.54 1.20
C VAL A 114 20.01 3.10 0.64
N GLN A 115 19.08 4.04 0.55
CA GLN A 115 17.84 3.90 -0.21
C GLN A 115 17.76 5.03 -1.24
N ALA A 116 17.52 4.69 -2.50
CA ALA A 116 17.37 5.70 -3.55
C ALA A 116 16.35 5.27 -4.60
N VAL A 117 15.61 6.28 -5.08
CA VAL A 117 14.53 6.13 -6.04
C VAL A 117 14.67 7.21 -7.10
N HIS A 118 14.56 6.82 -8.36
CA HIS A 118 14.56 7.70 -9.51
C HIS A 118 13.16 7.81 -10.11
N HIS A 119 12.69 9.03 -10.36
CA HIS A 119 11.46 9.29 -11.09
C HIS A 119 11.79 9.73 -12.52
N LYS A 120 11.70 8.78 -13.47
CA LYS A 120 12.17 8.93 -14.86
C LYS A 120 11.58 10.15 -15.58
N SER A 121 10.28 10.36 -15.46
CA SER A 121 9.58 11.44 -16.20
C SER A 121 9.94 12.84 -15.73
N GLU A 122 10.25 12.99 -14.44
CA GLU A 122 10.63 14.30 -13.85
C GLU A 122 12.15 14.45 -13.77
N ASN A 123 12.90 13.40 -14.09
CA ASN A 123 14.35 13.33 -13.93
C ASN A 123 14.83 13.74 -12.53
N VAL A 124 14.12 13.29 -11.49
CA VAL A 124 14.45 13.57 -10.08
C VAL A 124 14.89 12.29 -9.41
N THR A 125 15.95 12.37 -8.59
CA THR A 125 16.41 11.25 -7.77
C THR A 125 16.47 11.66 -6.30
N GLY A 126 15.79 10.89 -5.46
CA GLY A 126 15.86 11.01 -4.00
C GLY A 126 16.84 9.99 -3.44
N TRP A 127 17.66 10.40 -2.47
CA TRP A 127 18.64 9.56 -1.79
C TRP A 127 18.54 9.74 -0.28
N ASN A 128 18.56 8.63 0.45
CA ASN A 128 18.79 8.58 1.89
C ASN A 128 20.02 7.73 2.15
N PHE A 129 21.02 8.31 2.80
CA PHE A 129 22.24 7.63 3.26
C PHE A 129 22.13 7.44 4.79
N TRP A 130 22.16 6.19 5.23
CA TRP A 130 22.01 5.79 6.63
C TRP A 130 23.33 5.51 7.32
N ASP A 131 24.38 5.32 6.53
CA ASP A 131 25.74 5.07 6.97
C ASP A 131 26.67 6.12 6.37
N ALA A 132 27.64 6.56 7.16
CA ALA A 132 28.64 7.56 6.79
C ALA A 132 30.02 6.93 6.53
N SER A 133 30.13 5.59 6.62
CA SER A 133 31.37 4.83 6.40
C SER A 133 31.79 4.79 4.94
#